data_AF-A0AAU4GBJ5-F1
#
_entry.id   AF-A0AAU4GBJ5-F1
#
_cell.length_a   1.000
_cell.length_b   1.000
_cell.length_c   1.000
_cell.angle_alpha   90.00
_cell.angle_beta   90.00
_cell.angle_gamma   90.00
#
_symmetry.space_group_name_H-M   'P 1'
#
loop_
_entity.id
_entity.type
_entity.pdbx_description
1 polymer ?
#
loop_
_entity_poly.entity_id
_entity_poly.type
_entity_poly.pdbx_seq_one_letter_code
_entity_poly.pdbx_strand_id
1 'polypeptide(L)'
;MSGDVPVDYGQIYVQSGREFAEVPGSFGGQQNGLCGGAIPGALFLVTGLNSGYVGFSVELHDKPPPLDETWEEIVEVSFRPAGEASLVGWGGSGVWPLDLLETDYRVRYCGTRMDEAHTLGIPEGEERELDRYLLQFWPGPPEPDRVVKQTSATAAYWHRNAREQPPPPSPEEKAAAKRQALQERERVRAEARLKAEEREWGGSLPSERLRQLGNALSVARLDRPLVDALAETDPVTQRAIARWVTRRAFVEAQLTEVEWIAPALAAMDRGEALPSLFDDDRQAWDLLLTDERVPRTTATSPDGRHDNCLQQAMAFPALFSAREPDPLRAAFDALWSAAVTFGYGRHGVLFTEVRQVFPAVAGSVR
;
A
#
# COMPACT_ATOMS: atom_id res chain seq x y z
N MET A 1 -32.11 20.19 -27.02
CA MET A 1 -32.01 18.87 -27.69
C MET A 1 -33.38 18.22 -27.68
N SER A 2 -33.78 17.51 -28.73
CA SER A 2 -34.99 16.66 -28.73
C SER A 2 -34.75 15.43 -29.60
N GLY A 3 -35.12 14.25 -29.11
CA GLY A 3 -34.98 12.99 -29.84
C GLY A 3 -35.11 11.76 -28.93
N ASP A 4 -34.92 10.59 -29.49
CA ASP A 4 -35.00 9.33 -28.75
C ASP A 4 -33.68 9.03 -28.03
N VAL A 5 -33.78 8.66 -26.76
CA VAL A 5 -32.62 8.30 -25.91
C VAL A 5 -32.71 6.83 -25.54
N PRO A 6 -31.67 6.01 -25.81
CA PRO A 6 -31.60 4.65 -25.33
C PRO A 6 -31.55 4.62 -23.79
N VAL A 7 -32.37 3.76 -23.22
CA VAL A 7 -32.49 3.52 -21.78
C VAL A 7 -32.25 2.05 -21.52
N ASP A 8 -31.48 1.77 -20.47
CA ASP A 8 -31.37 0.46 -19.86
C ASP A 8 -31.42 0.60 -18.35
N TYR A 9 -32.16 -0.30 -17.69
CA TYR A 9 -32.44 -0.26 -16.25
C TYR A 9 -33.20 1.01 -15.78
N GLY A 10 -33.98 1.64 -16.66
CA GLY A 10 -34.88 2.75 -16.32
C GLY A 10 -34.16 4.03 -15.88
N GLN A 11 -32.99 4.31 -16.45
CA GLN A 11 -32.10 5.37 -15.99
C GLN A 11 -31.43 6.13 -17.13
N ILE A 12 -31.33 7.44 -16.95
CA ILE A 12 -30.59 8.40 -17.78
C ILE A 12 -29.83 9.32 -16.81
N TYR A 13 -28.70 9.88 -17.24
CA TYR A 13 -27.87 10.74 -16.39
C TYR A 13 -27.63 12.10 -17.01
N VAL A 14 -27.46 13.12 -16.18
CA VAL A 14 -26.63 14.28 -16.54
C VAL A 14 -25.34 14.17 -15.77
N GLN A 15 -24.20 14.27 -16.45
CA GLN A 15 -22.90 14.17 -15.83
C GLN A 15 -22.06 15.38 -16.22
N SER A 16 -21.33 15.90 -15.23
CA SER A 16 -20.30 16.91 -15.43
C SER A 16 -19.08 16.59 -14.58
N GLY A 17 -17.89 16.76 -15.14
CA GLY A 17 -16.64 16.39 -14.49
C GLY A 17 -16.31 14.89 -14.59
N ARG A 18 -15.55 14.37 -13.61
CA ARG A 18 -14.99 13.00 -13.65
C ARG A 18 -15.70 11.97 -12.74
N GLU A 19 -16.64 12.40 -11.91
CA GLU A 19 -17.33 11.51 -10.97
C GLU A 19 -18.66 11.04 -11.55
N PHE A 20 -18.91 9.73 -11.48
CA PHE A 20 -20.20 9.14 -11.84
C PHE A 20 -21.15 9.19 -10.64
N ALA A 21 -22.42 9.51 -10.89
CA ALA A 21 -23.46 9.37 -9.89
C ALA A 21 -23.75 7.88 -9.61
N GLU A 22 -23.56 7.44 -8.37
CA GLU A 22 -24.11 6.15 -7.92
C GLU A 22 -25.59 6.30 -7.57
N VAL A 23 -26.40 5.30 -7.93
CA VAL A 23 -27.87 5.30 -7.77
C VAL A 23 -28.30 5.63 -6.32
N PRO A 24 -27.75 4.97 -5.26
CA PRO A 24 -28.21 5.22 -3.89
C PRO A 24 -27.77 6.58 -3.33
N GLY A 25 -26.74 7.22 -3.91
CA GLY A 25 -26.28 8.52 -3.46
C GLY A 25 -27.05 9.68 -4.09
N SER A 26 -27.65 9.45 -5.26
CA SER A 26 -28.23 10.52 -6.10
C SER A 26 -29.53 11.10 -5.54
N PHE A 27 -30.27 10.31 -4.75
CA PHE A 27 -31.54 10.70 -4.15
C PHE A 27 -31.47 10.91 -2.63
N GLY A 28 -30.31 10.68 -2.02
CA GLY A 28 -30.16 10.73 -0.57
C GLY A 28 -30.60 12.08 0.01
N GLY A 29 -31.53 12.05 0.97
CA GLY A 29 -32.08 13.25 1.60
C GLY A 29 -33.10 14.04 0.77
N GLN A 30 -33.48 13.57 -0.42
CA GLN A 30 -34.49 14.20 -1.28
C GLN A 30 -35.91 13.68 -1.00
N GLN A 31 -36.92 14.48 -1.33
CA GLN A 31 -38.33 14.09 -1.29
C GLN A 31 -38.82 13.42 -2.59
N ASN A 32 -38.18 13.78 -3.69
CA ASN A 32 -38.42 13.27 -5.03
C ASN A 32 -37.48 12.09 -5.33
N GLY A 33 -37.96 11.17 -6.15
CA GLY A 33 -37.26 9.97 -6.59
C GLY A 33 -37.14 9.85 -8.10
N LEU A 34 -37.44 10.93 -8.83
CA LEU A 34 -37.42 10.91 -10.30
C LEU A 34 -36.24 11.66 -10.89
N CYS A 35 -35.76 12.71 -10.22
CA CYS A 35 -34.57 13.47 -10.59
C CYS A 35 -33.67 13.59 -9.35
N GLY A 36 -32.68 12.72 -9.24
CA GLY A 36 -31.73 12.69 -8.15
C GLY A 36 -30.66 13.74 -8.35
N GLY A 37 -30.59 14.72 -7.46
CA GLY A 37 -29.64 15.84 -7.53
C GLY A 37 -28.78 16.01 -6.27
N ALA A 38 -28.67 14.98 -5.44
CA ALA A 38 -27.94 15.06 -4.18
C ALA A 38 -26.40 14.98 -4.34
N ILE A 39 -25.92 14.51 -5.49
CA ILE A 39 -24.49 14.44 -5.81
C ILE A 39 -24.11 15.66 -6.67
N PRO A 40 -23.15 16.50 -6.23
CA PRO A 40 -22.67 17.62 -7.04
C PRO A 40 -22.19 17.17 -8.42
N GLY A 41 -22.55 17.93 -9.46
CA GLY A 41 -22.12 17.65 -10.83
C GLY A 41 -22.83 16.49 -11.52
N ALA A 42 -23.80 15.82 -10.88
CA ALA A 42 -24.57 14.75 -11.51
C ALA A 42 -26.07 14.84 -11.24
N LEU A 43 -26.88 14.45 -12.24
CA LEU A 43 -28.30 14.15 -12.08
C LEU A 43 -28.56 12.70 -12.45
N PHE A 44 -29.39 12.03 -11.65
CA PHE A 44 -29.94 10.72 -11.96
C PHE A 44 -31.40 10.86 -12.35
N LEU A 45 -31.78 10.41 -13.55
CA LEU A 45 -33.12 10.56 -14.09
C LEU A 45 -33.76 9.18 -14.20
N VAL A 46 -34.87 8.98 -13.51
CA VAL A 46 -35.65 7.74 -13.56
C VAL A 46 -36.67 7.81 -14.68
N THR A 47 -36.80 6.71 -15.42
CA THR A 47 -37.84 6.51 -16.43
C THR A 47 -38.80 5.39 -16.00
N GLY A 48 -40.00 5.36 -16.58
CA GLY A 48 -40.98 4.30 -16.43
C GLY A 48 -40.58 3.08 -17.25
N LEU A 49 -40.17 3.28 -18.52
CA LEU A 49 -39.63 2.22 -19.35
C LEU A 49 -38.29 1.73 -18.78
N ASN A 50 -38.14 0.40 -18.64
CA ASN A 50 -36.92 -0.20 -18.11
C ASN A 50 -35.80 -0.31 -19.16
N SER A 51 -36.10 -0.81 -20.36
CA SER A 51 -35.14 -0.93 -21.46
C SER A 51 -35.79 -0.61 -22.80
N GLY A 52 -35.08 0.12 -23.66
CA GLY A 52 -35.55 0.54 -24.99
C GLY A 52 -35.20 1.99 -25.31
N TYR A 53 -36.10 2.71 -25.96
CA TYR A 53 -35.93 4.13 -26.30
C TYR A 53 -37.08 4.94 -25.72
N VAL A 54 -36.75 6.12 -25.18
CA VAL A 54 -37.73 7.09 -24.67
C VAL A 54 -37.61 8.41 -25.40
N GLY A 55 -38.73 9.07 -25.65
CA GLY A 55 -38.72 10.42 -26.20
C GLY A 55 -38.19 11.40 -25.16
N PHE A 56 -37.11 12.11 -25.47
CA PHE A 56 -36.44 12.97 -24.51
C PHE A 56 -36.15 14.36 -25.09
N SER A 57 -36.48 15.40 -24.33
CA SER A 57 -36.13 16.77 -24.68
C SER A 57 -35.39 17.48 -23.53
N VAL A 58 -34.34 18.23 -23.89
CA VAL A 58 -33.59 19.08 -22.96
C VAL A 58 -33.69 20.53 -23.41
N GLU A 59 -34.09 21.40 -22.51
CA GLU A 59 -34.26 22.83 -22.73
C GLU A 59 -33.45 23.65 -21.73
N LEU A 60 -32.83 24.73 -22.22
CA LEU A 60 -32.14 25.73 -21.42
C LEU A 60 -32.89 27.06 -21.55
N HIS A 61 -33.26 27.64 -20.41
CA HIS A 61 -34.04 28.87 -20.31
C HIS A 61 -33.29 29.92 -19.48
N ASP A 62 -33.52 31.20 -19.77
CA ASP A 62 -32.94 32.30 -18.98
C ASP A 62 -33.66 32.53 -17.64
N LYS A 63 -34.90 32.07 -17.53
CA LYS A 63 -35.80 32.27 -16.38
C LYS A 63 -36.70 31.05 -16.19
N PRO A 64 -37.37 30.90 -15.03
CA PRO A 64 -38.24 29.75 -14.79
C PRO A 64 -39.31 29.63 -15.89
N PRO A 65 -39.36 28.51 -16.63
CA PRO A 65 -40.38 28.31 -17.65
C PRO A 65 -41.75 28.14 -16.97
N PRO A 66 -42.86 28.62 -17.59
CA PRO A 66 -44.21 28.40 -17.09
C PRO A 66 -44.48 26.93 -16.81
N LEU A 67 -45.30 26.65 -15.79
CA LEU A 67 -45.69 25.28 -15.49
C LEU A 67 -46.68 24.78 -16.56
N ASP A 68 -46.30 23.72 -17.26
CA ASP A 68 -47.17 22.99 -18.17
C ASP A 68 -47.82 21.83 -17.41
N GLU A 69 -49.09 21.98 -17.06
CA GLU A 69 -49.83 20.98 -16.28
C GLU A 69 -50.23 19.74 -17.10
N THR A 70 -49.93 19.70 -18.40
CA THR A 70 -50.19 18.51 -19.23
C THR A 70 -49.26 17.35 -18.92
N TRP A 71 -48.08 17.61 -18.34
CA TRP A 71 -47.18 16.58 -17.83
C TRP A 71 -47.78 15.87 -16.62
N GLU A 72 -47.60 14.55 -16.53
CA GLU A 72 -48.18 13.71 -15.46
C GLU A 72 -47.35 13.83 -14.19
N GLU A 73 -46.03 13.74 -14.32
CA GLU A 73 -45.07 13.82 -13.23
C GLU A 73 -44.20 15.04 -13.40
N ILE A 74 -44.01 15.82 -12.33
CA ILE A 74 -43.17 17.02 -12.35
C ILE A 74 -42.40 17.10 -11.03
N VAL A 75 -41.08 17.09 -11.12
CA VAL A 75 -40.17 17.29 -9.98
C VAL A 75 -39.18 18.40 -10.28
N GLU A 76 -38.71 19.08 -9.24
CA GLU A 76 -37.71 20.13 -9.34
C GLU A 76 -36.56 19.90 -8.38
N VAL A 77 -35.32 20.09 -8.84
CA VAL A 77 -34.09 19.99 -8.05
C VAL A 77 -33.13 21.14 -8.34
N SER A 78 -32.04 21.22 -7.58
CA SER A 78 -30.90 22.07 -7.90
C SER A 78 -29.81 21.26 -8.60
N PHE A 79 -29.10 21.90 -9.52
CA PHE A 79 -27.95 21.31 -10.20
C PHE A 79 -26.87 22.36 -10.38
N ARG A 80 -25.62 21.99 -10.10
CA ARG A 80 -24.45 22.81 -10.43
C ARG A 80 -23.47 21.96 -11.23
N PRO A 81 -23.21 22.29 -12.50
CA PRO A 81 -22.19 21.62 -13.29
C PRO A 81 -20.80 21.77 -12.66
N ALA A 82 -19.94 20.78 -12.84
CA ALA A 82 -18.52 20.80 -12.49
C ALA A 82 -17.66 20.59 -13.75
N GLY A 83 -17.71 21.55 -14.67
CA GLY A 83 -17.11 21.47 -16.01
C GLY A 83 -18.13 21.18 -17.10
N GLU A 84 -17.67 20.59 -18.22
CA GLU A 84 -18.54 20.22 -19.34
C GLU A 84 -19.62 19.24 -18.90
N ALA A 85 -20.88 19.55 -19.23
CA ALA A 85 -22.04 18.74 -18.89
C ALA A 85 -22.57 18.00 -20.12
N SER A 86 -23.06 16.79 -19.94
CA SER A 86 -23.72 16.01 -20.99
C SER A 86 -24.87 15.20 -20.43
N LEU A 87 -25.90 15.00 -21.23
CA LEU A 87 -26.86 13.92 -21.03
C LEU A 87 -26.19 12.62 -21.47
N VAL A 88 -26.31 11.56 -20.68
CA VAL A 88 -25.63 10.28 -20.90
C VAL A 88 -26.60 9.12 -20.68
N GLY A 89 -26.65 8.20 -21.64
CA GLY A 89 -27.36 6.93 -21.51
C GLY A 89 -26.58 5.93 -20.65
N TRP A 90 -27.22 4.83 -20.23
CA TRP A 90 -26.55 3.81 -19.44
C TRP A 90 -25.33 3.21 -20.14
N GLY A 91 -24.25 2.98 -19.39
CA GLY A 91 -23.00 2.42 -19.93
C GLY A 91 -22.31 3.30 -20.98
N GLY A 92 -22.74 4.57 -21.14
CA GLY A 92 -22.24 5.45 -22.20
C GLY A 92 -22.87 5.17 -23.58
N SER A 93 -24.03 4.52 -23.63
CA SER A 93 -24.74 4.16 -24.87
C SER A 93 -25.16 5.37 -25.73
N GLY A 94 -25.11 6.58 -25.18
CA GLY A 94 -25.20 7.83 -25.92
C GLY A 94 -24.73 9.01 -25.07
N VAL A 95 -24.18 10.03 -25.72
CA VAL A 95 -23.65 11.24 -25.08
C VAL A 95 -24.12 12.46 -25.88
N TRP A 96 -24.81 13.37 -25.21
CA TRP A 96 -25.28 14.62 -25.81
C TRP A 96 -24.80 15.80 -24.97
N PRO A 97 -23.86 16.61 -25.51
CA PRO A 97 -23.36 17.79 -24.82
C PRO A 97 -24.48 18.77 -24.47
N LEU A 98 -24.39 19.35 -23.27
CA LEU A 98 -25.29 20.39 -22.79
C LEU A 98 -24.49 21.68 -22.62
N ASP A 99 -24.96 22.76 -23.20
CA ASP A 99 -24.33 24.09 -23.13
C ASP A 99 -24.62 24.78 -21.78
N LEU A 100 -24.24 24.14 -20.68
CA LEU A 100 -24.42 24.66 -19.32
C LEU A 100 -23.14 25.35 -18.84
N LEU A 101 -23.30 26.52 -18.23
CA LEU A 101 -22.21 27.26 -17.59
C LEU A 101 -21.97 26.73 -16.17
N GLU A 102 -20.81 27.00 -15.58
CA GLU A 102 -20.52 26.61 -14.19
C GLU A 102 -21.23 27.54 -13.18
N THR A 103 -22.55 27.47 -13.13
CA THR A 103 -23.44 28.25 -12.25
C THR A 103 -24.52 27.36 -11.64
N ASP A 104 -25.23 27.89 -10.65
CA ASP A 104 -26.37 27.19 -10.05
C ASP A 104 -27.59 27.25 -10.98
N TYR A 105 -28.17 26.09 -11.23
CA TYR A 105 -29.40 25.91 -11.98
C TYR A 105 -30.48 25.32 -11.08
N ARG A 106 -31.71 25.75 -11.33
CA ARG A 106 -32.90 24.97 -11.03
C ARG A 106 -33.21 24.10 -12.23
N VAL A 107 -33.63 22.87 -11.94
CA VAL A 107 -33.92 21.84 -12.93
C VAL A 107 -35.33 21.35 -12.71
N ARG A 108 -36.13 21.29 -13.78
CA ARG A 108 -37.42 20.62 -13.78
C ARG A 108 -37.34 19.37 -14.65
N TYR A 109 -37.77 18.25 -14.10
CA TYR A 109 -37.89 17.00 -14.80
C TYR A 109 -39.36 16.59 -14.86
N CYS A 110 -39.86 16.44 -16.08
CA CYS A 110 -41.24 16.06 -16.35
C CYS A 110 -41.30 14.70 -17.04
N GLY A 111 -42.30 13.89 -16.70
CA GLY A 111 -42.57 12.59 -17.30
C GLY A 111 -44.04 12.39 -17.64
N THR A 112 -44.33 11.57 -18.65
CA THR A 112 -45.67 11.10 -18.99
C THR A 112 -45.67 9.61 -19.30
N ARG A 113 -46.79 8.94 -19.02
CA ARG A 113 -47.07 7.51 -19.28
C ARG A 113 -46.11 6.56 -18.56
N MET A 114 -45.59 6.96 -17.40
CA MET A 114 -44.65 6.14 -16.62
C MET A 114 -45.22 4.77 -16.22
N ASP A 115 -46.49 4.71 -15.78
CA ASP A 115 -47.13 3.45 -15.39
C ASP A 115 -47.36 2.51 -16.57
N GLU A 116 -47.74 3.06 -17.73
CA GLU A 116 -47.94 2.30 -18.96
C GLU A 116 -46.61 1.71 -19.45
N ALA A 117 -45.56 2.53 -19.49
CA ALA A 117 -44.22 2.11 -19.89
C ALA A 117 -43.62 1.06 -18.94
N HIS A 118 -43.79 1.23 -17.63
CA HIS A 118 -43.34 0.26 -16.62
C HIS A 118 -44.07 -1.08 -16.73
N THR A 119 -45.36 -1.07 -17.05
CA THR A 119 -46.18 -2.28 -17.12
C THR A 119 -46.01 -3.05 -18.42
N LEU A 120 -46.02 -2.35 -19.56
CA LEU A 120 -46.01 -2.99 -20.87
C LEU A 120 -44.60 -3.46 -21.27
N GLY A 121 -43.56 -2.70 -20.91
CA GLY A 121 -42.24 -2.85 -21.53
C GLY A 121 -42.30 -2.72 -23.06
N ILE A 122 -41.16 -2.88 -23.73
CA ILE A 122 -41.11 -3.01 -25.19
C ILE A 122 -40.98 -4.50 -25.54
N PRO A 123 -41.95 -5.12 -26.24
CA PRO A 123 -41.78 -6.45 -26.81
C PRO A 123 -40.56 -6.50 -27.74
N GLU A 124 -39.82 -7.60 -27.72
CA GLU A 124 -38.61 -7.78 -28.52
C GLU A 124 -38.88 -7.52 -30.02
N GLY A 125 -38.26 -6.48 -30.58
CA GLY A 125 -38.35 -6.12 -32.01
C GLY A 125 -39.40 -5.06 -32.39
N GLU A 126 -40.13 -4.46 -31.45
CA GLU A 126 -41.00 -3.30 -31.71
C GLU A 126 -40.34 -1.99 -31.30
N GLU A 127 -40.41 -0.95 -32.14
CA GLU A 127 -40.09 0.42 -31.75
C GLU A 127 -41.40 1.14 -31.39
N ARG A 128 -41.58 1.44 -30.10
CA ARG A 128 -42.72 2.22 -29.59
C ARG A 128 -42.24 3.22 -28.56
N GLU A 129 -42.59 4.48 -28.76
CA GLU A 129 -42.43 5.53 -27.76
C GLU A 129 -43.58 5.40 -26.74
N LEU A 130 -43.30 4.76 -25.59
CA LEU A 130 -44.28 4.51 -24.53
C LEU A 130 -44.39 5.69 -23.57
N ASP A 131 -43.26 6.20 -23.10
CA ASP A 131 -43.13 7.35 -22.22
C ASP A 131 -42.28 8.47 -22.83
N ARG A 132 -42.49 9.69 -22.32
CA ARG A 132 -41.81 10.91 -22.76
C ARG A 132 -41.31 11.71 -21.58
N TYR A 133 -40.18 12.38 -21.79
CA TYR A 133 -39.49 13.16 -20.77
C TYR A 133 -39.05 14.51 -21.26
N LEU A 134 -39.09 15.48 -20.35
CA LEU A 134 -38.62 16.83 -20.56
C LEU A 134 -37.74 17.26 -19.38
N LEU A 135 -36.54 17.75 -19.68
CA LEU A 135 -35.58 18.27 -18.72
C LEU A 135 -35.31 19.75 -19.01
N GLN A 136 -35.69 20.63 -18.09
CA GLN A 136 -35.55 22.07 -18.27
C GLN A 136 -34.56 22.64 -17.24
N PHE A 137 -33.62 23.44 -17.69
CA PHE A 137 -32.66 24.16 -16.86
C PHE A 137 -32.93 25.67 -16.91
N TRP A 138 -32.83 26.34 -15.76
CA TRP A 138 -32.74 27.80 -15.72
C TRP A 138 -31.86 28.26 -14.55
N PRO A 139 -31.10 29.37 -14.68
CA PRO A 139 -30.28 29.88 -13.60
C PRO A 139 -31.13 30.22 -12.36
N GLY A 140 -30.64 29.83 -11.17
CA GLY A 140 -31.32 30.12 -9.91
C GLY A 140 -30.55 29.60 -8.71
N PRO A 141 -30.74 30.20 -7.51
CA PRO A 141 -30.07 29.73 -6.30
C PRO A 141 -30.48 28.29 -5.97
N PRO A 142 -29.61 27.52 -5.27
CA PRO A 142 -29.98 26.19 -4.83
C PRO A 142 -31.10 26.25 -3.79
N GLU A 143 -32.13 25.43 -3.98
CA GLU A 143 -33.22 25.21 -3.04
C GLU A 143 -33.43 23.70 -2.84
N PRO A 144 -34.13 23.27 -1.77
CA PRO A 144 -34.55 21.88 -1.62
C PRO A 144 -35.30 21.37 -2.85
N ASP A 145 -35.27 20.05 -3.03
CA ASP A 145 -36.05 19.43 -4.08
C ASP A 145 -37.55 19.48 -3.77
N ARG A 146 -38.36 19.36 -4.82
CA ARG A 146 -39.82 19.42 -4.70
C ARG A 146 -40.49 18.47 -5.68
N VAL A 147 -41.49 17.75 -5.19
CA VAL A 147 -42.48 17.06 -6.02
C VAL A 147 -43.60 18.06 -6.33
N VAL A 148 -43.67 18.54 -7.57
CA VAL A 148 -44.67 19.54 -8.01
C VAL A 148 -45.98 18.86 -8.41
N LYS A 149 -45.90 17.74 -9.12
CA LYS A 149 -47.05 16.93 -9.53
C LYS A 149 -46.69 15.45 -9.48
N GLN A 150 -47.59 14.64 -8.93
CA GLN A 150 -47.47 13.19 -8.86
C GLN A 150 -48.80 12.55 -9.25
N THR A 151 -48.84 11.69 -10.27
CA THR A 151 -50.08 11.00 -10.69
C THR A 151 -49.95 9.48 -10.77
N SER A 152 -48.77 8.96 -11.09
CA SER A 152 -48.51 7.54 -11.33
C SER A 152 -48.08 6.77 -10.08
N ALA A 153 -48.36 5.47 -10.06
CA ALA A 153 -47.90 4.56 -9.02
C ALA A 153 -46.38 4.37 -9.06
N THR A 154 -45.79 4.37 -10.25
CA THR A 154 -44.33 4.31 -10.48
C THR A 154 -43.62 5.51 -9.84
N ALA A 155 -44.08 6.74 -10.07
CA ALA A 155 -43.51 7.92 -9.44
C ALA A 155 -43.64 7.87 -7.91
N ALA A 156 -44.82 7.47 -7.40
CA ALA A 156 -45.07 7.34 -5.97
C ALA A 156 -44.15 6.31 -5.29
N TYR A 157 -43.82 5.21 -5.98
CA TYR A 157 -42.87 4.21 -5.50
C TYR A 157 -41.47 4.83 -5.34
N TRP A 158 -40.96 5.48 -6.38
CA TRP A 158 -39.61 6.06 -6.36
C TRP A 158 -39.48 7.20 -5.35
N HIS A 159 -40.48 8.05 -5.21
CA HIS A 159 -40.49 9.10 -4.18
C HIS A 159 -40.43 8.54 -2.76
N ARG A 160 -41.12 7.42 -2.49
CA ARG A 160 -41.03 6.74 -1.19
C ARG A 160 -39.63 6.20 -0.95
N ASN A 161 -39.05 5.55 -1.96
CA ASN A 161 -37.70 4.99 -1.85
C ASN A 161 -36.65 6.09 -1.56
N ALA A 162 -36.72 7.23 -2.25
CA ALA A 162 -35.81 8.35 -2.01
C ALA A 162 -35.87 8.89 -0.56
N ARG A 163 -37.08 9.01 0.00
CA ARG A 163 -37.29 9.50 1.37
C ARG A 163 -36.71 8.58 2.45
N GLU A 164 -36.51 7.31 2.15
CA GLU A 164 -35.89 6.33 3.06
C GLU A 164 -34.36 6.37 2.99
N GLN A 165 -33.78 7.03 1.98
CA GLN A 165 -32.33 7.12 1.81
C GLN A 165 -31.74 8.25 2.64
N PRO A 166 -30.69 7.99 3.45
CA PRO A 166 -29.98 9.06 4.15
C PRO A 166 -29.28 9.99 3.15
N PRO A 167 -29.04 11.27 3.53
CA PRO A 167 -28.24 12.15 2.70
C PRO A 167 -26.84 11.57 2.47
N PRO A 168 -26.23 11.77 1.29
CA PRO A 168 -24.88 11.32 1.04
C PRO A 168 -23.91 12.04 2.02
N PRO A 169 -22.80 11.39 2.42
CA PRO A 169 -21.81 12.02 3.27
C PRO A 169 -21.28 13.30 2.62
N SER A 170 -21.17 14.34 3.42
CA SER A 170 -20.57 15.62 3.02
C SER A 170 -19.11 15.44 2.55
N PRO A 171 -18.60 16.39 1.74
CA PRO A 171 -17.18 16.38 1.36
C PRO A 171 -16.22 16.33 2.56
N GLU A 172 -16.59 16.96 3.67
CA GLU A 172 -15.80 16.97 4.91
C GLU A 172 -15.77 15.59 5.58
N GLU A 173 -16.91 14.89 5.65
CA GLU A 173 -17.01 13.53 6.18
C GLU A 173 -16.22 12.54 5.33
N LYS A 174 -16.32 12.62 3.99
CA LYS A 174 -15.51 11.81 3.06
C LYS A 174 -14.02 12.06 3.27
N ALA A 175 -13.60 13.33 3.40
CA ALA A 175 -12.21 13.68 3.64
C ALA A 175 -11.72 13.17 5.01
N ALA A 176 -12.55 13.25 6.06
CA ALA A 176 -12.24 12.73 7.38
C ALA A 176 -12.07 11.21 7.38
N ALA A 177 -12.98 10.47 6.74
CA ALA A 177 -12.89 9.02 6.59
C ALA A 177 -11.63 8.61 5.84
N LYS A 178 -11.27 9.33 4.76
CA LYS A 178 -10.02 9.08 4.01
C LYS A 178 -8.77 9.31 4.87
N ARG A 179 -8.76 10.35 5.72
CA ARG A 179 -7.65 10.61 6.67
C ARG A 179 -7.53 9.48 7.69
N GLN A 180 -8.64 9.05 8.27
CA GLN A 180 -8.66 7.94 9.23
C GLN A 180 -8.16 6.63 8.60
N ALA A 181 -8.62 6.30 7.39
CA ALA A 181 -8.18 5.12 6.67
C ALA A 181 -6.67 5.14 6.36
N LEU A 182 -6.12 6.32 6.02
CA LEU A 182 -4.68 6.48 5.81
C LEU A 182 -3.89 6.25 7.10
N GLN A 183 -4.34 6.85 8.21
CA GLN A 183 -3.71 6.70 9.54
C GLN A 183 -3.73 5.24 10.00
N GLU A 184 -4.86 4.54 9.87
CA GLU A 184 -4.94 3.12 10.23
C GLU A 184 -4.01 2.27 9.35
N ARG A 185 -3.95 2.55 8.05
CA ARG A 185 -3.03 1.85 7.15
C ARG A 185 -1.57 2.08 7.53
N GLU A 186 -1.20 3.29 7.93
CA GLU A 186 0.14 3.60 8.44
C GLU A 186 0.44 2.85 9.73
N ARG A 187 -0.52 2.79 10.67
CA ARG A 187 -0.38 2.03 11.92
C ARG A 187 -0.17 0.54 11.64
N VAL A 188 -1.03 -0.06 10.81
CA VAL A 188 -0.92 -1.48 10.41
C VAL A 188 0.44 -1.76 9.76
N ARG A 189 0.92 -0.87 8.89
CA ARG A 189 2.25 -1.01 8.27
C ARG A 189 3.39 -0.89 9.28
N ALA A 190 3.30 0.02 10.25
CA ALA A 190 4.29 0.19 11.29
C ALA A 190 4.35 -1.05 12.22
N GLU A 191 3.19 -1.54 12.65
CA GLU A 191 3.08 -2.77 13.44
C GLU A 191 3.61 -3.99 12.67
N ALA A 192 3.29 -4.11 11.37
CA ALA A 192 3.80 -5.18 10.53
C ALA A 192 5.33 -5.10 10.38
N ARG A 193 5.91 -3.90 10.26
CA ARG A 193 7.36 -3.69 10.22
C ARG A 193 8.02 -4.14 11.51
N LEU A 194 7.49 -3.75 12.66
CA LEU A 194 8.02 -4.16 13.97
C LEU A 194 7.93 -5.68 14.17
N LYS A 195 6.81 -6.30 13.79
CA LYS A 195 6.65 -7.77 13.84
C LYS A 195 7.60 -8.50 12.90
N ALA A 196 7.87 -7.94 11.72
CA ALA A 196 8.85 -8.51 10.79
C ALA A 196 10.27 -8.40 11.37
N GLU A 197 10.63 -7.24 11.90
CA GLU A 197 11.92 -7.03 12.56
C GLU A 197 12.10 -7.97 13.76
N GLU A 198 11.10 -8.09 14.64
CA GLU A 198 11.11 -9.02 15.77
C GLU A 198 11.36 -10.47 15.33
N ARG A 199 10.71 -10.91 14.24
CA ARG A 199 10.93 -12.26 13.67
C ARG A 199 12.34 -12.41 13.12
N GLU A 200 12.86 -11.42 12.40
CA GLU A 200 14.22 -11.45 11.86
C GLU A 200 15.29 -11.54 12.96
N TRP A 201 15.00 -10.93 14.11
CA TRP A 201 15.88 -10.88 15.28
C TRP A 201 15.67 -12.04 16.26
N GLY A 202 14.88 -13.07 15.91
CA GLY A 202 14.74 -14.28 16.72
C GLY A 202 13.69 -14.18 17.83
N GLY A 203 12.66 -13.33 17.67
CA GLY A 203 11.50 -13.26 18.56
C GLY A 203 11.54 -12.15 19.61
N SER A 204 12.53 -11.26 19.54
CA SER A 204 12.55 -10.03 20.35
C SER A 204 13.22 -8.89 19.59
N LEU A 205 12.72 -7.67 19.77
CA LEU A 205 13.33 -6.50 19.14
C LEU A 205 14.74 -6.25 19.72
N PRO A 206 15.71 -5.89 18.87
CA PRO A 206 17.05 -5.51 19.32
C PRO A 206 17.02 -4.14 20.02
N SER A 207 18.07 -3.87 20.80
CA SER A 207 18.37 -2.51 21.23
C SER A 207 18.79 -1.66 20.03
N GLU A 208 18.67 -0.33 20.15
CA GLU A 208 19.12 0.60 19.09
C GLU A 208 20.60 0.42 18.78
N ARG A 209 21.39 0.07 19.80
CA ARG A 209 22.81 -0.22 19.63
C ARG A 209 23.05 -1.43 18.71
N LEU A 210 22.31 -2.52 18.91
CA LEU A 210 22.44 -3.73 18.08
C LEU A 210 21.96 -3.49 16.64
N ARG A 211 20.94 -2.64 16.42
CA ARG A 211 20.48 -2.27 15.06
C ARG A 211 21.57 -1.65 14.20
N GLN A 212 22.49 -0.91 14.83
CA GLN A 212 23.55 -0.16 14.15
C GLN A 212 24.79 -1.02 13.84
N LEU A 213 24.85 -2.26 14.35
CA LEU A 213 25.98 -3.16 14.19
C LEU A 213 25.71 -4.13 13.04
N GLY A 214 26.47 -3.96 11.94
CA GLY A 214 26.19 -4.62 10.67
C GLY A 214 26.02 -6.14 10.75
N ASN A 215 26.92 -6.84 11.44
CA ASN A 215 26.86 -8.30 11.55
C ASN A 215 26.08 -8.82 12.76
N ALA A 216 25.54 -7.95 13.63
CA ALA A 216 24.79 -8.40 14.81
C ALA A 216 23.53 -9.18 14.41
N LEU A 217 22.79 -8.73 13.39
CA LEU A 217 21.63 -9.46 12.86
C LEU A 217 22.03 -10.80 12.24
N SER A 218 23.13 -10.85 11.49
CA SER A 218 23.64 -12.08 10.88
C SER A 218 23.99 -13.13 11.94
N VAL A 219 24.62 -12.72 13.04
CA VAL A 219 24.92 -13.60 14.17
C VAL A 219 23.63 -13.95 14.94
N ALA A 220 22.69 -13.03 15.12
CA ALA A 220 21.43 -13.27 15.82
C ALA A 220 20.56 -14.34 15.13
N ARG A 221 20.60 -14.39 13.79
CA ARG A 221 19.93 -15.44 13.00
C ARG A 221 20.51 -16.84 13.23
N LEU A 222 21.77 -16.92 13.65
CA LEU A 222 22.43 -18.18 14.00
C LEU A 222 22.25 -18.51 15.50
N ASP A 223 22.39 -17.52 16.38
CA ASP A 223 22.33 -17.69 17.83
C ASP A 223 21.99 -16.37 18.55
N ARG A 224 20.68 -16.09 18.71
CA ARG A 224 20.20 -14.88 19.40
C ARG A 224 20.67 -14.79 20.87
N PRO A 225 20.61 -15.86 21.70
CA PRO A 225 21.10 -15.79 23.07
C PRO A 225 22.57 -15.37 23.20
N LEU A 226 23.44 -15.81 22.27
CA LEU A 226 24.84 -15.36 22.24
C LEU A 226 24.96 -13.86 21.98
N VAL A 227 24.16 -13.32 21.06
CA VAL A 227 24.15 -11.88 20.73
C VAL A 227 23.75 -11.04 21.93
N ASP A 228 22.67 -11.42 22.61
CA ASP A 228 22.20 -10.70 23.80
C ASP A 228 23.24 -10.77 24.91
N ALA A 229 23.79 -11.95 25.19
CA ALA A 229 24.81 -12.10 26.22
C ALA A 229 26.08 -11.29 25.92
N LEU A 230 26.55 -11.30 24.67
CA LEU A 230 27.71 -10.53 24.24
C LEU A 230 27.49 -9.02 24.36
N ALA A 231 26.29 -8.52 24.04
CA ALA A 231 25.93 -7.12 24.17
C ALA A 231 26.01 -6.61 25.62
N GLU A 232 25.73 -7.48 26.59
CA GLU A 232 25.77 -7.18 28.02
C GLU A 232 27.17 -7.32 28.66
N THR A 233 28.14 -7.92 27.95
CA THR A 233 29.51 -8.03 28.46
C THR A 233 30.27 -6.71 28.37
N ASP A 234 31.31 -6.57 29.20
CA ASP A 234 32.13 -5.38 29.20
C ASP A 234 33.03 -5.30 27.93
N PRO A 235 33.45 -4.09 27.53
CA PRO A 235 34.33 -3.86 26.37
C PRO A 235 35.62 -4.70 26.31
N VAL A 236 36.21 -5.06 27.46
CA VAL A 236 37.44 -5.85 27.51
C VAL A 236 37.14 -7.29 27.13
N THR A 237 36.06 -7.86 27.67
CA THR A 237 35.59 -9.20 27.30
C THR A 237 35.20 -9.28 25.82
N GLN A 238 34.47 -8.29 25.30
CA GLN A 238 34.12 -8.21 23.88
C GLN A 238 35.37 -8.23 22.97
N ARG A 239 36.40 -7.44 23.32
CA ARG A 239 37.67 -7.43 22.58
C ARG A 239 38.41 -8.76 22.65
N ALA A 240 38.42 -9.39 23.82
CA ALA A 240 39.05 -10.70 24.01
C ALA A 240 38.36 -11.78 23.17
N ILE A 241 37.02 -11.77 23.12
CA ILE A 241 36.22 -12.65 22.25
C ILE A 241 36.60 -12.41 20.79
N ALA A 242 36.64 -11.16 20.33
CA ALA A 242 37.00 -10.83 18.95
C ALA A 242 38.35 -11.45 18.54
N ARG A 243 39.40 -11.23 19.35
CA ARG A 243 40.75 -11.78 19.10
C ARG A 243 40.78 -13.30 19.09
N TRP A 244 40.15 -13.92 20.09
CA TRP A 244 40.11 -15.37 20.21
C TRP A 244 39.37 -16.02 19.04
N VAL A 245 38.22 -15.46 18.65
CA VAL A 245 37.41 -15.93 17.52
C VAL A 245 38.18 -15.78 16.21
N THR A 246 38.86 -14.66 15.99
CA THR A 246 39.71 -14.46 14.82
C THR A 246 40.81 -15.51 14.75
N ARG A 247 41.53 -15.76 15.85
CA ARG A 247 42.55 -16.82 15.88
C ARG A 247 41.94 -18.19 15.59
N ARG A 248 40.75 -18.51 16.12
CA ARG A 248 40.09 -19.79 15.82
C ARG A 248 39.64 -19.92 14.38
N ALA A 249 39.18 -18.85 13.73
CA ALA A 249 38.89 -18.84 12.29
C ALA A 249 40.15 -19.12 11.47
N PHE A 250 41.28 -18.51 11.81
CA PHE A 250 42.55 -18.74 11.13
C PHE A 250 43.10 -20.16 11.36
N VAL A 251 42.86 -20.76 12.53
CA VAL A 251 43.14 -22.19 12.75
C VAL A 251 42.27 -23.06 11.84
N GLU A 252 40.96 -22.80 11.78
CA GLU A 252 40.03 -23.56 10.92
C GLU A 252 40.41 -23.44 9.43
N ALA A 253 40.84 -22.26 8.99
CA ALA A 253 41.31 -22.01 7.63
C ALA A 253 42.78 -22.39 7.38
N GLN A 254 43.49 -22.96 8.36
CA GLN A 254 44.89 -23.38 8.25
C GLN A 254 45.86 -22.24 7.89
N LEU A 255 45.57 -21.01 8.35
CA LEU A 255 46.37 -19.81 8.06
C LEU A 255 47.41 -19.49 9.14
N THR A 256 47.41 -20.19 10.29
CA THR A 256 48.27 -19.81 11.43
C THR A 256 49.75 -19.99 11.19
N GLU A 257 50.13 -20.94 10.35
CA GLU A 257 51.54 -21.27 10.04
C GLU A 257 52.06 -20.57 8.78
N VAL A 258 51.22 -19.78 8.10
CA VAL A 258 51.64 -19.02 6.92
C VAL A 258 52.56 -17.88 7.38
N GLU A 259 53.80 -17.86 6.89
CA GLU A 259 54.90 -17.03 7.41
C GLU A 259 54.58 -15.53 7.51
N TRP A 260 53.84 -14.97 6.55
CA TRP A 260 53.49 -13.56 6.54
C TRP A 260 52.22 -13.23 7.35
N ILE A 261 51.41 -14.25 7.69
CA ILE A 261 50.19 -14.12 8.49
C ILE A 261 50.49 -14.31 9.99
N ALA A 262 51.38 -15.24 10.35
CA ALA A 262 51.70 -15.55 11.75
C ALA A 262 52.13 -14.32 12.57
N PRO A 263 52.99 -13.40 12.07
CA PRO A 263 53.34 -12.17 12.78
C PRO A 263 52.15 -11.24 12.99
N ALA A 264 51.21 -11.19 12.05
CA ALA A 264 50.00 -10.37 12.16
C ALA A 264 49.04 -10.89 13.22
N LEU A 265 48.84 -12.22 13.31
CA LEU A 265 48.06 -12.83 14.39
C LEU A 265 48.71 -12.59 15.76
N ALA A 266 50.04 -12.69 15.84
CA ALA A 266 50.77 -12.44 17.09
C ALA A 266 50.65 -10.96 17.53
N ALA A 267 50.74 -10.01 16.60
CA ALA A 267 50.50 -8.59 16.87
C ALA A 267 49.05 -8.34 17.33
N MET A 268 48.06 -8.92 16.64
CA MET A 268 46.65 -8.81 17.01
C MET A 268 46.38 -9.33 18.43
N ASP A 269 46.95 -10.47 18.82
CA ASP A 269 46.78 -11.03 20.17
C ASP A 269 47.30 -10.09 21.26
N ARG A 270 48.45 -9.45 21.00
CA ARG A 270 49.04 -8.44 21.91
C ARG A 270 48.33 -7.09 21.85
N GLY A 271 47.45 -6.88 20.87
CA GLY A 271 46.78 -5.59 20.64
C GLY A 271 47.70 -4.52 20.03
N GLU A 272 48.74 -4.96 19.33
CA GLU A 272 49.69 -4.10 18.62
C GLU A 272 49.19 -3.79 17.20
N ALA A 273 49.83 -2.81 16.54
CA ALA A 273 49.59 -2.55 15.12
C ALA A 273 50.02 -3.77 14.28
N LEU A 274 49.26 -4.07 13.22
CA LEU A 274 49.64 -5.14 12.30
C LEU A 274 50.91 -4.75 11.53
N PRO A 275 51.66 -5.73 10.99
CA PRO A 275 52.75 -5.46 10.06
C PRO A 275 52.29 -4.59 8.90
N SER A 276 53.18 -3.76 8.35
CA SER A 276 52.86 -2.80 7.28
C SER A 276 52.27 -3.42 6.01
N LEU A 277 52.47 -4.73 5.82
CA LEU A 277 51.80 -5.50 4.76
C LEU A 277 50.27 -5.42 4.82
N PHE A 278 49.71 -5.17 6.01
CA PHE A 278 48.28 -5.06 6.28
C PHE A 278 47.82 -3.60 6.41
N ASP A 279 48.66 -2.63 6.04
CA ASP A 279 48.25 -1.22 5.93
C ASP A 279 47.40 -0.98 4.67
N ASP A 280 47.64 -1.75 3.60
CA ASP A 280 46.79 -1.82 2.40
C ASP A 280 46.18 -3.22 2.28
N ASP A 281 44.89 -3.32 2.62
CA ASP A 281 44.13 -4.57 2.54
C ASP A 281 44.27 -5.25 1.16
N ARG A 282 44.38 -4.48 0.07
CA ARG A 282 44.48 -5.04 -1.29
C ARG A 282 45.74 -5.88 -1.48
N GLN A 283 46.87 -5.43 -0.93
CA GLN A 283 48.13 -6.15 -1.02
C GLN A 283 48.07 -7.47 -0.25
N ALA A 284 47.48 -7.45 0.95
CA ALA A 284 47.30 -8.63 1.76
C ALA A 284 46.33 -9.64 1.12
N TRP A 285 45.26 -9.14 0.47
CA TRP A 285 44.33 -9.96 -0.32
C TRP A 285 44.97 -10.58 -1.55
N ASP A 286 45.79 -9.84 -2.29
CA ASP A 286 46.50 -10.38 -3.47
C ASP A 286 47.39 -11.55 -3.06
N LEU A 287 48.21 -11.37 -2.01
CA LEU A 287 49.05 -12.44 -1.47
C LEU A 287 48.25 -13.64 -0.98
N LEU A 288 47.11 -13.43 -0.32
CA LEU A 288 46.23 -14.53 0.10
C LEU A 288 45.77 -15.39 -1.09
N LEU A 289 45.54 -14.76 -2.25
CA LEU A 289 45.01 -15.43 -3.43
C LEU A 289 46.10 -16.04 -4.31
N THR A 290 47.31 -15.47 -4.31
CA THR A 290 48.42 -15.84 -5.21
C THR A 290 49.53 -16.66 -4.56
N ASP A 291 49.75 -16.56 -3.25
CA ASP A 291 50.85 -17.28 -2.57
C ASP A 291 50.53 -18.78 -2.52
N GLU A 292 51.35 -19.59 -3.22
CA GLU A 292 51.18 -21.05 -3.30
C GLU A 292 51.30 -21.76 -1.95
N ARG A 293 51.88 -21.11 -0.94
CA ARG A 293 52.01 -21.64 0.41
C ARG A 293 50.72 -21.49 1.23
N VAL A 294 49.77 -20.68 0.77
CA VAL A 294 48.45 -20.54 1.40
C VAL A 294 47.61 -21.77 1.07
N PRO A 295 47.12 -22.54 2.07
CA PRO A 295 46.25 -23.68 1.82
C PRO A 295 45.00 -23.28 1.05
N ARG A 296 44.46 -24.18 0.24
CA ARG A 296 43.23 -23.96 -0.52
C ARG A 296 42.19 -24.99 -0.16
N THR A 297 41.46 -24.73 0.92
CA THR A 297 40.33 -25.56 1.35
C THR A 297 39.02 -24.86 1.01
N THR A 298 37.96 -25.65 0.86
CA THR A 298 36.64 -25.14 0.52
C THR A 298 35.61 -25.53 1.55
N ALA A 299 34.64 -24.64 1.80
CA ALA A 299 33.45 -24.93 2.57
C ALA A 299 32.19 -24.46 1.84
N THR A 300 31.03 -24.95 2.28
CA THR A 300 29.72 -24.46 1.83
C THR A 300 29.38 -23.15 2.55
N SER A 301 28.82 -22.19 1.81
CA SER A 301 28.40 -20.90 2.32
C SER A 301 27.44 -21.01 3.52
N PRO A 302 27.38 -20.00 4.41
CA PRO A 302 26.55 -20.06 5.63
C PRO A 302 25.07 -20.33 5.40
N ASP A 303 24.54 -19.94 4.24
CA ASP A 303 23.15 -20.15 3.83
C ASP A 303 22.90 -21.52 3.18
N GLY A 304 23.93 -22.34 3.02
CA GLY A 304 23.86 -23.67 2.41
C GLY A 304 23.67 -23.66 0.89
N ARG A 305 23.79 -22.51 0.23
CA ARG A 305 23.43 -22.36 -1.20
C ARG A 305 24.60 -22.48 -2.18
N HIS A 306 25.81 -22.20 -1.72
CA HIS A 306 27.00 -22.16 -2.57
C HIS A 306 28.08 -23.07 -2.01
N ASP A 307 28.42 -24.10 -2.78
CA ASP A 307 29.57 -24.95 -2.48
C ASP A 307 30.88 -24.36 -3.03
N ASN A 308 32.00 -24.93 -2.60
CA ASN A 308 33.35 -24.59 -3.08
C ASN A 308 33.80 -23.14 -2.75
N CYS A 309 33.30 -22.53 -1.67
CA CYS A 309 33.79 -21.22 -1.22
C CYS A 309 35.17 -21.36 -0.57
N LEU A 310 36.13 -20.52 -0.97
CA LEU A 310 37.51 -20.54 -0.45
C LEU A 310 37.54 -20.17 1.05
N GLN A 311 37.89 -21.13 1.91
CA GLN A 311 37.82 -21.01 3.36
C GLN A 311 38.77 -19.93 3.90
N GLN A 312 39.92 -19.77 3.28
CA GLN A 312 40.93 -18.76 3.62
C GLN A 312 40.39 -17.35 3.40
N ALA A 313 39.72 -17.11 2.26
CA ALA A 313 39.06 -15.84 1.98
C ALA A 313 37.90 -15.55 2.93
N MET A 314 37.24 -16.58 3.47
CA MET A 314 36.18 -16.40 4.47
C MET A 314 36.74 -16.02 5.85
N ALA A 315 37.91 -16.54 6.23
CA ALA A 315 38.55 -16.24 7.52
C ALA A 315 39.24 -14.89 7.55
N PHE A 316 39.83 -14.49 6.42
CA PHE A 316 40.72 -13.34 6.34
C PHE A 316 40.12 -12.01 6.85
N PRO A 317 38.85 -11.67 6.58
CA PRO A 317 38.21 -10.47 7.14
C PRO A 317 38.27 -10.37 8.67
N ALA A 318 38.27 -11.50 9.38
CA ALA A 318 38.26 -11.53 10.84
C ALA A 318 39.49 -10.80 11.46
N LEU A 319 40.61 -10.76 10.75
CA LEU A 319 41.82 -10.05 11.19
C LEU A 319 41.60 -8.54 11.24
N PHE A 320 40.90 -7.99 10.26
CA PHE A 320 40.55 -6.57 10.20
C PHE A 320 39.40 -6.25 11.17
N SER A 321 38.39 -7.11 11.24
CA SER A 321 37.27 -7.00 12.18
C SER A 321 37.74 -6.88 13.63
N ALA A 322 38.74 -7.66 14.05
CA ALA A 322 39.27 -7.62 15.41
C ALA A 322 39.88 -6.26 15.80
N ARG A 323 40.20 -5.39 14.83
CA ARG A 323 40.76 -4.04 15.01
C ARG A 323 39.72 -2.94 15.09
N GLU A 324 38.45 -3.22 14.82
CA GLU A 324 37.38 -2.24 14.88
C GLU A 324 37.43 -1.43 16.18
N PRO A 325 37.40 -0.09 16.18
CA PRO A 325 37.55 0.71 17.41
C PRO A 325 36.51 0.36 18.47
N ASP A 326 35.29 0.06 18.01
CA ASP A 326 34.18 -0.42 18.80
C ASP A 326 34.34 -1.91 19.12
N PRO A 327 34.53 -2.30 20.40
CA PRO A 327 34.79 -3.68 20.77
C PRO A 327 33.60 -4.61 20.53
N LEU A 328 32.36 -4.11 20.63
CA LEU A 328 31.18 -4.90 20.36
C LEU A 328 31.03 -5.18 18.85
N ARG A 329 31.31 -4.17 18.01
CA ARG A 329 31.41 -4.34 16.56
C ARG A 329 32.50 -5.35 16.18
N ALA A 330 33.68 -5.21 16.78
CA ALA A 330 34.80 -6.11 16.56
C ALA A 330 34.42 -7.58 16.84
N ALA A 331 33.70 -7.81 17.94
CA ALA A 331 33.26 -9.14 18.33
C ALA A 331 32.24 -9.73 17.35
N PHE A 332 31.22 -8.97 16.93
CA PHE A 332 30.23 -9.46 15.96
C PHE A 332 30.82 -9.69 14.57
N ASP A 333 31.67 -8.78 14.10
CA ASP A 333 32.29 -8.89 12.78
C ASP A 333 33.29 -10.06 12.74
N ALA A 334 34.01 -10.33 13.83
CA ALA A 334 34.85 -11.51 13.99
C ALA A 334 34.03 -12.80 14.07
N LEU A 335 32.95 -12.83 14.89
CA LEU A 335 32.04 -13.98 15.01
C LEU A 335 31.39 -14.35 13.69
N TRP A 336 30.94 -13.36 12.91
CA TRP A 336 30.39 -13.62 11.60
C TRP A 336 31.42 -14.20 10.64
N SER A 337 32.59 -13.58 10.52
CA SER A 337 33.67 -14.06 9.65
C SER A 337 34.11 -15.48 10.03
N ALA A 338 34.20 -15.78 11.32
CA ALA A 338 34.51 -17.11 11.81
C ALA A 338 33.38 -18.12 11.55
N ALA A 339 32.12 -17.76 11.78
CA ALA A 339 30.98 -18.62 11.46
C ALA A 339 30.94 -18.94 9.96
N VAL A 340 31.27 -17.97 9.10
CA VAL A 340 31.38 -18.17 7.65
C VAL A 340 32.51 -19.12 7.30
N THR A 341 33.66 -19.01 7.99
CA THR A 341 34.81 -19.90 7.82
C THR A 341 34.50 -21.35 8.19
N PHE A 342 33.75 -21.58 9.27
CA PHE A 342 33.34 -22.93 9.70
C PHE A 342 32.35 -23.56 8.70
N GLY A 343 31.59 -22.73 7.98
CA GLY A 343 30.67 -23.14 6.94
C GLY A 343 29.32 -23.64 7.45
N TYR A 344 28.45 -24.00 6.50
CA TYR A 344 27.08 -24.47 6.77
C TYR A 344 27.04 -25.60 7.82
N GLY A 345 26.15 -25.48 8.80
CA GLY A 345 25.93 -26.49 9.84
C GLY A 345 27.02 -26.62 10.90
N ARG A 346 28.14 -25.89 10.81
CA ARG A 346 29.28 -26.02 11.75
C ARG A 346 29.51 -24.80 12.66
N HIS A 347 28.80 -23.70 12.45
CA HIS A 347 28.89 -22.50 13.31
C HIS A 347 28.57 -22.79 14.79
N GLY A 348 27.72 -23.77 15.08
CA GLY A 348 27.41 -24.19 16.45
C GLY A 348 28.62 -24.73 17.23
N VAL A 349 29.63 -25.29 16.53
CA VAL A 349 30.90 -25.73 17.14
C VAL A 349 31.64 -24.51 17.68
N LEU A 350 31.84 -23.50 16.83
CA LEU A 350 32.48 -22.24 17.21
C LEU A 350 31.77 -21.58 18.39
N PHE A 351 30.44 -21.43 18.31
CA PHE A 351 29.67 -20.74 19.35
C PHE A 351 29.67 -21.50 20.68
N THR A 352 29.75 -22.83 20.65
CA THR A 352 29.93 -23.65 21.85
C THR A 352 31.30 -23.41 22.46
N GLU A 353 32.36 -23.41 21.65
CA GLU A 353 33.72 -23.13 22.14
C GLU A 353 33.83 -21.70 22.72
N VAL A 354 33.21 -20.70 22.09
CA VAL A 354 33.16 -19.32 22.63
C VAL A 354 32.58 -19.31 24.03
N ARG A 355 31.45 -19.99 24.26
CA ARG A 355 30.83 -20.06 25.60
C ARG A 355 31.69 -20.80 26.61
N GLN A 356 32.45 -21.82 26.19
CA GLN A 356 33.36 -22.56 27.05
C GLN A 356 34.56 -21.70 27.49
N VAL A 357 35.12 -20.90 26.58
CA VAL A 357 36.27 -20.04 26.86
C VAL A 357 35.86 -18.76 27.58
N PHE A 358 34.67 -18.23 27.28
CA PHE A 358 34.14 -17.00 27.85
C PHE A 358 32.82 -17.25 28.60
N PRO A 359 32.87 -17.68 29.87
CA PRO A 359 31.67 -17.96 30.67
C PRO A 359 30.70 -16.78 30.79
N ALA A 360 31.20 -15.54 30.63
CA ALA A 360 30.38 -14.33 30.63
C ALA A 360 29.30 -14.32 29.54
N VAL A 361 29.51 -15.01 28.41
CA VAL A 361 28.53 -15.14 27.31
C VAL A 361 27.85 -16.51 27.24
N ALA A 362 28.10 -17.38 28.23
CA ALA A 362 27.51 -18.72 28.24
C ALA A 362 25.98 -18.70 28.38
N GLY A 363 25.42 -17.66 29.02
CA GLY A 363 24.00 -17.56 29.32
C GLY A 363 23.56 -18.62 30.34
N SER A 364 22.76 -18.24 31.34
CA SER A 364 22.10 -19.23 32.17
C SER A 364 21.13 -20.02 31.30
N VAL A 365 21.35 -21.32 31.16
CA VAL A 365 20.28 -22.24 30.72
C VAL A 365 19.11 -22.02 31.68
N ARG A 366 18.07 -21.34 31.23
CA ARG A 366 16.77 -21.29 31.89
C ARG A 366 15.78 -22.09 31.06
#